data_AF-A0A9D7R0W7-F1
#
_entry.id   AF-A0A9D7R0W7-F1
#
_cell.length_a   1.000
_cell.length_b   1.000
_cell.length_c   1.000
_cell.angle_alpha   90.00
_cell.angle_beta   90.00
_cell.angle_gamma   90.00
#
_symmetry.space_group_name_H-M   'P 1'
#
loop_
_entity.id
_entity.type
_entity.pdbx_description
1 polymer ?
#
loop_
_entity_poly.entity_id
_entity_poly.type
_entity_poly.pdbx_seq_one_letter_code
_entity_poly.pdbx_strand_id
1 'polypeptide(L)'
;MLHAGNFSQQAVSAVGVNGASIVRVRFDTESGVARIAVNNNQGAADPIPQNIDSVIFLGAYQRGNFYSGQIAEVLVYDREVEGADLLALDTYLHTRYAIERTPDPLPPTIVFDAVPQNMMLARCGDSLIVAGRVAAARVKNVAVTIDTNGVDVVSQSFFDLAVDATFRVGFVVESGAHLYNVVVTADTGGVELDTVINNRNITCGEVIAITDNPIRSLVRRDSPSPFSRTYGGNFSSQRADTLYKASSAEGTGGGANVGGWGLYMQNAIIEKMGTPTMVINGGVGGTSIQQHLPDPNNRLNLSTIYGSWLYRVIQSGSKDRIRWLFWYQGESNSGADDYTALFDQLRNAWLEDLPICSISWLCRYVRDVVGTDITNSATPSASSKTVTQRLLSTPPPASPSTMAVTTAPTDISPSANNSSTSTASPSSV
;
A
#
# COMPACT_ATOMS: atom_id res chain seq x y z
N MET A 1 -23.92 10.18 12.26
CA MET A 1 -23.54 11.03 13.43
C MET A 1 -22.97 12.32 12.88
N LEU A 2 -23.38 13.47 13.41
CA LEU A 2 -22.88 14.80 13.00
C LEU A 2 -22.14 15.43 14.17
N HIS A 3 -20.99 16.04 13.91
CA HIS A 3 -20.26 16.83 14.89
C HIS A 3 -20.36 18.32 14.55
N ALA A 4 -20.77 19.16 15.51
CA ALA A 4 -20.90 20.62 15.33
C ALA A 4 -21.76 21.05 14.13
N GLY A 5 -22.62 20.15 13.66
CA GLY A 5 -23.41 20.30 12.46
C GLY A 5 -22.65 20.29 11.13
N ASN A 6 -21.42 19.78 11.11
CA ASN A 6 -20.61 19.73 9.90
C ASN A 6 -20.82 18.41 9.12
N PHE A 7 -21.51 18.48 7.98
CA PHE A 7 -21.71 17.33 7.08
C PHE A 7 -20.42 16.78 6.44
N SER A 8 -19.30 17.51 6.51
CA SER A 8 -17.99 16.98 6.10
C SER A 8 -17.32 16.10 7.17
N GLN A 9 -17.87 16.07 8.40
CA GLN A 9 -17.36 15.30 9.53
C GLN A 9 -18.46 14.39 10.09
N GLN A 10 -18.97 13.51 9.21
CA GLN A 10 -20.06 12.62 9.52
C GLN A 10 -19.71 11.16 9.27
N ALA A 11 -20.33 10.27 10.05
CA ALA A 11 -20.38 8.84 9.77
C ALA A 11 -21.72 8.49 9.11
N VAL A 12 -21.68 7.72 8.02
CA VAL A 12 -22.84 7.32 7.23
C VAL A 12 -22.80 5.81 7.00
N SER A 13 -23.90 5.14 7.30
CA SER A 13 -24.03 3.72 6.97
C SER A 13 -24.09 3.53 5.46
N ALA A 14 -23.23 2.66 4.92
CA ALA A 14 -23.36 2.15 3.56
C ALA A 14 -24.58 1.22 3.40
N VAL A 15 -25.09 0.67 4.51
CA VAL A 15 -26.33 -0.11 4.53
C VAL A 15 -27.51 0.85 4.70
N GLY A 16 -28.39 0.90 3.71
CA GLY A 16 -29.60 1.71 3.75
C GLY A 16 -30.67 1.15 4.70
N VAL A 17 -31.57 2.03 5.15
CA VAL A 17 -32.79 1.64 5.87
C VAL A 17 -33.91 1.37 4.88
N ASN A 18 -34.67 0.29 5.09
CA ASN A 18 -35.85 -0.02 4.29
C ASN A 18 -36.98 -0.48 5.22
N GLY A 19 -38.09 0.28 5.24
CA GLY A 19 -39.18 0.04 6.18
C GLY A 19 -38.74 0.12 7.65
N ALA A 20 -39.37 -0.70 8.49
CA ALA A 20 -38.99 -0.82 9.89
C ALA A 20 -37.57 -1.40 9.99
N SER A 21 -36.67 -0.69 10.66
CA SER A 21 -35.26 -1.06 10.76
C SER A 21 -34.73 -0.80 12.16
N ILE A 22 -33.81 -1.65 12.61
CA ILE A 22 -33.01 -1.44 13.82
C ILE A 22 -31.69 -0.82 13.39
N VAL A 23 -31.44 0.40 13.86
CA VAL A 23 -30.21 1.12 13.60
C VAL A 23 -29.37 1.12 14.87
N ARG A 24 -28.17 0.56 14.79
CA ARG A 24 -27.19 0.57 15.89
C ARG A 24 -26.07 1.52 15.53
N VAL A 25 -25.80 2.47 16.42
CA VAL A 25 -24.68 3.41 16.29
C VAL A 25 -23.74 3.16 17.46
N ARG A 26 -22.48 2.85 17.14
CA ARG A 26 -21.40 2.67 18.12
C ARG A 26 -20.36 3.74 17.86
N PHE A 27 -19.84 4.33 18.92
CA PHE A 27 -18.75 5.30 18.85
C PHE A 27 -17.74 4.94 19.93
N ASP A 28 -16.53 4.67 19.48
CA ASP A 28 -15.38 4.43 20.35
C ASP A 28 -14.67 5.77 20.57
N THR A 29 -14.65 6.23 21.82
CA THR A 29 -14.06 7.51 22.21
C THR A 29 -12.53 7.50 22.19
N GLU A 30 -11.90 6.33 22.32
CA GLU A 30 -10.45 6.17 22.30
C GLU A 30 -9.93 6.21 20.86
N SER A 31 -10.59 5.47 19.95
CA SER A 31 -10.19 5.44 18.53
C SER A 31 -10.81 6.56 17.69
N GLY A 32 -11.87 7.22 18.16
CA GLY A 32 -12.63 8.21 17.39
C GLY A 32 -13.41 7.60 16.22
N VAL A 33 -13.72 6.30 16.29
CA VAL A 33 -14.36 5.57 15.19
C VAL A 33 -15.84 5.37 15.48
N ALA A 34 -16.68 5.81 14.54
CA ALA A 34 -18.09 5.49 14.51
C ALA A 34 -18.37 4.28 13.62
N ARG A 35 -19.26 3.40 14.08
CA ARG A 35 -19.77 2.25 13.31
C ARG A 35 -21.28 2.28 13.33
N ILE A 36 -21.90 2.20 12.16
CA ILE A 36 -23.36 2.18 12.03
C ILE A 36 -23.76 0.85 11.40
N ALA A 37 -24.64 0.12 12.05
CA ALA A 37 -25.23 -1.11 11.53
C ALA A 37 -26.74 -0.96 11.37
N VAL A 38 -27.30 -1.57 10.33
CA VAL A 38 -28.73 -1.61 10.07
C VAL A 38 -29.17 -3.07 9.99
N ASN A 39 -30.13 -3.47 10.82
CA ASN A 39 -30.64 -4.84 10.92
C ASN A 39 -29.52 -5.89 11.09
N ASN A 40 -28.52 -5.55 11.90
CA ASN A 40 -27.26 -6.27 12.15
C ASN A 40 -26.27 -6.35 10.97
N ASN A 41 -26.61 -5.82 9.79
CA ASN A 41 -25.63 -5.66 8.72
C ASN A 41 -24.71 -4.47 9.02
N GLN A 42 -23.41 -4.73 9.15
CA GLN A 42 -22.42 -3.71 9.54
C GLN A 42 -22.08 -2.79 8.36
N GLY A 43 -22.22 -1.49 8.58
CA GLY A 43 -21.68 -0.46 7.69
C GLY A 43 -20.18 -0.27 7.85
N ALA A 44 -19.63 0.70 7.13
CA ALA A 44 -18.23 1.09 7.25
C ALA A 44 -17.90 1.63 8.66
N ALA A 45 -16.63 1.53 9.02
CA ALA A 45 -16.07 2.19 10.19
C ALA A 45 -15.52 3.55 9.76
N ASP A 46 -16.15 4.61 10.24
CA ASP A 46 -15.84 5.98 9.84
C ASP A 46 -15.15 6.72 11.00
N PRO A 47 -13.92 7.21 10.83
CA PRO A 47 -13.32 8.09 11.83
C PRO A 47 -14.05 9.43 11.82
N ILE A 48 -14.57 9.83 12.97
CA ILE A 48 -15.19 11.14 13.18
C ILE A 48 -14.54 11.83 14.38
N PRO A 49 -14.41 13.17 14.36
CA PRO A 49 -13.91 13.89 15.53
C PRO A 49 -14.72 13.57 16.78
N GLN A 50 -14.07 13.62 17.94
CA GLN A 50 -14.75 13.49 19.22
C GLN A 50 -15.86 14.53 19.33
N ASN A 51 -17.07 14.06 19.68
CA ASN A 51 -18.18 14.98 19.89
C ASN A 51 -18.04 15.69 21.24
N ILE A 52 -17.78 17.00 21.20
CA ILE A 52 -17.74 17.89 22.37
C ILE A 52 -19.04 18.68 22.57
N ASP A 53 -20.08 18.40 21.78
CA ASP A 53 -21.37 19.10 21.87
C ASP A 53 -22.06 18.76 23.20
N SER A 54 -22.58 19.77 23.90
CA SER A 54 -23.29 19.58 25.18
C SER A 54 -24.71 19.02 25.02
N VAL A 55 -25.17 18.83 23.77
CA VAL A 55 -26.50 18.31 23.43
C VAL A 55 -26.38 17.43 22.19
N ILE A 56 -26.93 16.21 22.27
CA ILE A 56 -27.03 15.28 21.14
C ILE A 56 -28.48 15.26 20.67
N PHE A 57 -28.69 15.46 19.36
CA PHE A 57 -30.01 15.36 18.74
C PHE A 57 -30.20 13.98 18.12
N LEU A 58 -31.31 13.34 18.43
CA LEU A 58 -31.78 12.12 17.74
C LEU A 58 -32.95 12.51 16.83
N GLY A 59 -32.83 12.24 15.53
CA GLY A 59 -33.87 12.56 14.56
C GLY A 59 -34.08 14.06 14.33
N ALA A 60 -33.07 14.90 14.55
CA ALA A 60 -33.11 16.34 14.23
C ALA A 60 -31.69 16.90 14.02
N TYR A 61 -31.59 18.07 13.41
CA TYR A 61 -30.32 18.77 13.18
C TYR A 61 -30.47 20.30 13.35
N GLN A 62 -29.53 20.95 14.05
CA GLN A 62 -29.58 22.40 14.36
C GLN A 62 -30.90 22.86 15.01
N ARG A 63 -31.50 22.03 15.88
CA ARG A 63 -32.83 22.30 16.46
C ARG A 63 -33.94 22.47 15.41
N GLY A 64 -33.74 21.93 14.21
CA GLY A 64 -34.70 21.90 13.10
C GLY A 64 -34.52 20.63 12.25
N ASN A 65 -35.02 20.64 11.01
CA ASN A 65 -34.89 19.52 10.06
C ASN A 65 -35.24 18.16 10.69
N PHE A 66 -36.41 18.12 11.32
CA PHE A 66 -36.86 16.95 12.06
C PHE A 66 -37.00 15.75 11.13
N TYR A 67 -36.63 14.59 11.64
CA TYR A 67 -36.85 13.32 11.00
C TYR A 67 -38.34 13.15 10.72
N SER A 68 -38.67 12.99 9.44
CA SER A 68 -40.02 12.72 8.99
C SER A 68 -40.23 11.20 9.00
N GLY A 69 -40.60 10.67 10.16
CA GLY A 69 -40.90 9.25 10.34
C GLY A 69 -41.30 8.94 11.78
N GLN A 70 -41.37 7.64 12.10
CA GLN A 70 -41.72 7.16 13.43
C GLN A 70 -40.50 6.50 14.08
N ILE A 71 -40.27 6.79 15.36
CA ILE A 71 -39.26 6.12 16.20
C ILE A 71 -40.02 5.35 17.26
N ALA A 72 -39.88 4.02 17.27
CA ALA A 72 -40.62 3.15 18.20
C ALA A 72 -39.93 3.01 19.57
N GLU A 73 -38.60 2.94 19.60
CA GLU A 73 -37.79 2.77 20.81
C GLU A 73 -36.40 3.34 20.58
N VAL A 74 -35.81 3.90 21.65
CA VAL A 74 -34.44 4.40 21.67
C VAL A 74 -33.78 3.88 22.95
N LEU A 75 -32.67 3.17 22.78
CA LEU A 75 -31.84 2.67 23.88
C LEU A 75 -30.48 3.35 23.80
N VAL A 76 -30.08 3.99 24.90
CA VAL A 76 -28.82 4.75 25.01
C VAL A 76 -28.01 4.16 26.15
N TYR A 77 -26.74 3.89 25.87
CA TYR A 77 -25.78 3.35 26.83
C TYR A 77 -24.60 4.32 26.94
N ASP A 78 -24.01 4.38 28.14
CA ASP A 78 -22.81 5.15 28.45
C ASP A 78 -21.51 4.38 28.14
N ARG A 79 -21.64 3.15 27.63
CA ARG A 79 -20.56 2.27 27.20
C ARG A 79 -20.92 1.54 25.90
N GLU A 80 -19.91 1.02 25.21
CA GLU A 80 -20.15 0.07 24.12
C GLU A 80 -20.75 -1.24 24.68
N VAL A 81 -21.77 -1.76 24.00
CA VAL A 81 -22.40 -3.04 24.30
C VAL A 81 -21.80 -4.07 23.36
N GLU A 82 -21.21 -5.14 23.90
CA GLU A 82 -20.43 -6.12 23.15
C GLU A 82 -20.80 -7.56 23.51
N GLY A 83 -20.29 -8.50 22.72
CA GLY A 83 -20.38 -9.94 23.01
C GLY A 83 -21.81 -10.43 23.22
N ALA A 84 -22.02 -11.18 24.31
CA ALA A 84 -23.30 -11.79 24.63
C ALA A 84 -24.40 -10.74 24.93
N ASP A 85 -24.05 -9.63 25.57
CA ASP A 85 -25.00 -8.54 25.86
C ASP A 85 -25.53 -7.93 24.56
N LEU A 86 -24.64 -7.74 23.58
CA LEU A 86 -25.00 -7.20 22.27
C LEU A 86 -25.93 -8.16 21.51
N LEU A 87 -25.62 -9.45 21.51
CA LEU A 87 -26.44 -10.47 20.86
C LEU A 87 -27.84 -10.56 21.51
N ALA A 88 -27.91 -10.49 22.84
CA ALA A 88 -29.18 -10.50 23.57
C ALA A 88 -30.03 -9.26 23.25
N LEU A 89 -29.41 -8.08 23.25
CA LEU A 89 -30.06 -6.81 22.90
C LEU A 89 -30.62 -6.83 21.48
N ASP A 90 -29.81 -7.29 20.52
CA ASP A 90 -30.24 -7.44 19.13
C ASP A 90 -31.42 -8.38 19.00
N THR A 91 -31.32 -9.55 19.64
CA THR A 91 -32.37 -10.56 19.60
C THR A 91 -33.66 -10.00 20.16
N TYR A 92 -33.60 -9.30 21.30
CA TYR A 92 -34.75 -8.61 21.88
C TYR A 92 -35.41 -7.64 20.90
N LEU A 93 -34.65 -6.72 20.29
CA LEU A 93 -35.20 -5.71 19.38
C LEU A 93 -35.79 -6.36 18.12
N HIS A 94 -35.06 -7.30 17.52
CA HIS A 94 -35.49 -7.98 16.30
C HIS A 94 -36.76 -8.81 16.53
N THR A 95 -36.84 -9.53 17.66
CA THR A 95 -38.05 -10.28 18.03
C THR A 95 -39.22 -9.35 18.35
N ARG A 96 -39.00 -8.31 19.16
CA ARG A 96 -40.06 -7.39 19.59
C ARG A 96 -40.77 -6.69 18.42
N TYR A 97 -39.99 -6.28 17.42
CA TYR A 97 -40.51 -5.53 16.27
C TYR A 97 -40.73 -6.38 15.02
N ALA A 98 -40.51 -7.69 15.09
CA ALA A 98 -40.57 -8.61 13.95
C ALA A 98 -39.74 -8.12 12.75
N ILE A 99 -38.56 -7.56 13.02
CA ILE A 99 -37.61 -7.10 12.00
C ILE A 99 -36.59 -8.19 11.77
N GLU A 100 -36.33 -8.55 10.51
CA GLU A 100 -35.36 -9.58 10.17
C GLU A 100 -33.95 -9.16 10.60
N ARG A 101 -33.24 -10.08 11.27
CA ARG A 101 -31.84 -9.90 11.66
C ARG A 101 -30.94 -10.53 10.62
N THR A 102 -30.00 -9.77 10.08
CA THR A 102 -28.90 -10.33 9.29
C THR A 102 -28.08 -11.25 10.20
N PRO A 103 -27.90 -12.55 9.89
CA PRO A 103 -27.12 -13.45 10.72
C PRO A 103 -25.68 -12.96 10.91
N ASP A 104 -25.09 -13.21 12.08
CA ASP A 104 -23.68 -12.93 12.27
C ASP A 104 -22.85 -13.81 11.32
N PRO A 105 -21.72 -13.30 10.79
CA PRO A 105 -20.82 -14.13 10.02
C PRO A 105 -20.40 -15.33 10.88
N LEU A 106 -20.34 -16.51 10.27
CA LEU A 106 -19.81 -17.68 10.95
C LEU A 106 -18.40 -17.37 11.47
N PRO A 107 -18.03 -17.86 12.67
CA PRO A 107 -16.67 -17.72 13.15
C PRO A 107 -15.67 -18.24 12.11
N PRO A 108 -14.50 -17.59 11.97
CA PRO A 108 -13.50 -18.01 11.00
C PRO A 108 -13.13 -19.47 11.24
N THR A 109 -13.08 -20.25 10.16
CA THR A 109 -12.66 -21.66 10.21
C THR A 109 -11.16 -21.76 10.53
N ILE A 110 -10.38 -20.83 9.98
CA ILE A 110 -8.94 -20.67 10.17
C ILE A 110 -8.67 -19.17 10.39
N VAL A 111 -7.78 -18.85 11.32
CA VAL A 111 -7.25 -17.49 11.52
C VAL A 111 -5.84 -17.45 10.95
N PHE A 112 -5.58 -16.57 9.98
CA PHE A 112 -4.27 -16.43 9.36
C PHE A 112 -3.42 -15.40 10.12
N ASP A 113 -2.22 -15.82 10.51
CA ASP A 113 -1.22 -14.95 11.12
C ASP A 113 -0.41 -14.21 10.05
N ALA A 114 -0.17 -14.88 8.92
CA ALA A 114 0.52 -14.31 7.77
C ALA A 114 0.07 -14.98 6.48
N VAL A 115 -0.27 -14.17 5.47
CA VAL A 115 -0.55 -14.64 4.12
C VAL A 115 -0.19 -13.54 3.13
N PRO A 116 0.53 -13.82 2.03
CA PRO A 116 0.87 -12.80 1.05
C PRO A 116 -0.41 -12.25 0.43
N GLN A 117 -0.50 -10.94 0.24
CA GLN A 117 -1.68 -10.33 -0.37
C GLN A 117 -1.77 -10.67 -1.86
N ASN A 118 -2.99 -10.71 -2.38
CA ASN A 118 -3.23 -10.76 -3.83
C ASN A 118 -2.46 -9.62 -4.53
N MET A 119 -1.83 -9.91 -5.67
CA MET A 119 -1.04 -8.97 -6.47
C MET A 119 0.19 -8.35 -5.78
N MET A 120 0.60 -8.85 -4.60
CA MET A 120 1.75 -8.33 -3.87
C MET A 120 3.02 -8.26 -4.72
N LEU A 121 3.78 -7.17 -4.59
CA LEU A 121 5.15 -7.07 -5.07
C LEU A 121 6.13 -7.24 -3.89
N ALA A 122 6.71 -8.42 -3.73
CA ALA A 122 7.78 -8.69 -2.75
C ALA A 122 9.15 -8.17 -3.21
N ARG A 123 10.19 -8.19 -2.38
CA ARG A 123 11.57 -8.07 -2.89
C ARG A 123 11.99 -9.43 -3.43
N CYS A 124 12.78 -9.43 -4.50
CA CYS A 124 13.27 -10.69 -5.05
C CYS A 124 14.24 -11.36 -4.08
N GLY A 125 14.08 -12.66 -3.87
CA GLY A 125 14.80 -13.44 -2.87
C GLY A 125 14.16 -13.44 -1.47
N ASP A 126 13.08 -12.67 -1.24
CA ASP A 126 12.36 -12.74 0.03
C ASP A 126 11.71 -14.12 0.22
N SER A 127 11.72 -14.58 1.47
CA SER A 127 10.94 -15.74 1.90
C SER A 127 9.58 -15.29 2.40
N LEU A 128 8.53 -15.59 1.63
CA LEU A 128 7.15 -15.37 2.02
C LEU A 128 6.62 -16.57 2.80
N ILE A 129 5.61 -16.33 3.63
CA ILE A 129 5.02 -17.36 4.50
C ILE A 129 3.51 -17.34 4.44
N VAL A 130 2.93 -18.54 4.54
CA VAL A 130 1.53 -18.79 4.80
C VAL A 130 1.46 -19.46 6.16
N ALA A 131 0.88 -18.78 7.14
CA ALA A 131 0.79 -19.25 8.52
C ALA A 131 -0.58 -18.94 9.09
N GLY A 132 -1.09 -19.87 9.89
CA GLY A 132 -2.36 -19.68 10.57
C GLY A 132 -2.63 -20.74 11.64
N ARG A 133 -3.75 -20.53 12.32
CA ARG A 133 -4.26 -21.37 13.40
C ARG A 133 -5.66 -21.86 13.09
N VAL A 134 -5.92 -23.13 13.38
CA VAL A 134 -7.25 -23.73 13.29
C VAL A 134 -8.15 -23.16 14.37
N ALA A 135 -9.27 -22.57 13.98
CA ALA A 135 -10.22 -21.95 14.91
C ALA A 135 -11.51 -22.77 15.09
N ALA A 136 -11.78 -23.74 14.21
CA ALA A 136 -12.97 -24.58 14.30
C ALA A 136 -12.63 -26.07 14.40
N ALA A 137 -13.27 -26.79 15.32
CA ALA A 137 -13.03 -28.21 15.58
C ALA A 137 -13.31 -29.15 14.39
N ARG A 138 -14.11 -28.67 13.43
CA ARG A 138 -14.43 -29.38 12.18
C ARG A 138 -13.27 -29.40 11.18
N VAL A 139 -12.29 -28.53 11.32
CA VAL A 139 -11.12 -28.51 10.44
C VAL A 139 -10.19 -29.64 10.85
N LYS A 140 -10.03 -30.64 9.99
CA LYS A 140 -9.08 -31.75 10.20
C LYS A 140 -7.93 -31.70 9.22
N ASN A 141 -8.17 -31.15 8.04
CA ASN A 141 -7.22 -31.02 6.98
C ASN A 141 -7.08 -29.56 6.55
N VAL A 142 -5.83 -29.14 6.35
CA VAL A 142 -5.45 -27.90 5.67
C VAL A 142 -4.41 -28.25 4.62
N ALA A 143 -4.61 -27.84 3.38
CA ALA A 143 -3.60 -27.92 2.34
C ALA A 143 -3.22 -26.53 1.85
N VAL A 144 -1.93 -26.31 1.66
CA VAL A 144 -1.36 -25.09 1.11
C VAL A 144 -0.64 -25.47 -0.18
N THR A 145 -1.07 -24.88 -1.28
CA THR A 145 -0.42 -25.01 -2.58
C THR A 145 0.08 -23.64 -3.02
N ILE A 146 1.33 -23.59 -3.45
CA ILE A 146 1.91 -22.45 -4.14
C ILE A 146 2.32 -22.92 -5.53
N ASP A 147 1.74 -22.31 -6.56
CA ASP A 147 2.17 -22.49 -7.95
C ASP A 147 2.86 -21.24 -8.47
N THR A 148 3.77 -21.42 -9.42
CA THR A 148 4.32 -20.34 -10.24
C THR A 148 4.03 -20.62 -11.70
N ASN A 149 3.39 -19.67 -12.38
CA ASN A 149 3.03 -19.81 -13.80
C ASN A 149 2.26 -21.12 -14.12
N GLY A 150 1.43 -21.60 -13.18
CA GLY A 150 0.65 -22.84 -13.32
C GLY A 150 1.40 -24.13 -13.00
N VAL A 151 2.61 -24.05 -12.45
CA VAL A 151 3.40 -25.21 -11.99
C VAL A 151 3.54 -25.14 -10.48
N ASP A 152 3.06 -26.17 -9.78
CA ASP A 152 3.19 -26.28 -8.33
C ASP A 152 4.68 -26.29 -7.93
N VAL A 153 5.06 -25.35 -7.06
CA VAL A 153 6.42 -25.25 -6.49
C VAL A 153 6.45 -25.66 -5.02
N VAL A 154 5.33 -25.53 -4.32
CA VAL A 154 5.16 -26.02 -2.95
C VAL A 154 3.77 -26.60 -2.82
N SER A 155 3.67 -27.80 -2.24
CA SER A 155 2.41 -28.41 -1.86
C SER A 155 2.60 -29.11 -0.52
N GLN A 156 1.85 -28.66 0.49
CA GLN A 156 1.94 -29.19 1.85
C GLN A 156 0.55 -29.35 2.44
N SER A 157 0.28 -30.53 3.00
CA SER A 157 -0.97 -30.84 3.69
C SER A 157 -0.71 -31.18 5.15
N PHE A 158 -1.67 -30.79 5.98
CA PHE A 158 -1.68 -30.99 7.43
C PHE A 158 -2.96 -31.71 7.78
N PHE A 159 -2.86 -32.87 8.44
CA PHE A 159 -4.00 -33.74 8.74
C PHE A 159 -4.21 -33.88 10.25
N ASP A 160 -5.35 -34.46 10.63
CA ASP A 160 -5.74 -34.74 12.02
C ASP A 160 -5.64 -33.51 12.95
N LEU A 161 -5.94 -32.33 12.41
CA LEU A 161 -5.79 -31.07 13.13
C LEU A 161 -6.80 -30.95 14.29
N ALA A 162 -6.32 -30.40 15.40
CA ALA A 162 -7.13 -29.98 16.52
C ALA A 162 -7.38 -28.47 16.50
N VAL A 163 -8.34 -28.00 17.30
CA VAL A 163 -8.48 -26.55 17.56
C VAL A 163 -7.16 -26.04 18.12
N ASP A 164 -6.78 -24.83 17.71
CA ASP A 164 -5.53 -24.16 18.03
C ASP A 164 -4.26 -24.79 17.43
N ALA A 165 -4.36 -25.86 16.64
CA ALA A 165 -3.23 -26.34 15.86
C ALA A 165 -2.78 -25.28 14.85
N THR A 166 -1.46 -25.09 14.75
CA THR A 166 -0.84 -24.11 13.85
C THR A 166 -0.21 -24.79 12.64
N PHE A 167 -0.25 -24.12 11.50
CA PHE A 167 0.49 -24.53 10.31
C PHE A 167 1.32 -23.37 9.77
N ARG A 168 2.44 -23.70 9.11
CA ARG A 168 3.34 -22.73 8.49
C ARG A 168 4.01 -23.33 7.27
N VAL A 169 3.89 -22.64 6.15
CA VAL A 169 4.50 -22.99 4.86
C VAL A 169 5.27 -21.77 4.35
N GLY A 170 6.51 -21.97 3.93
CA GLY A 170 7.36 -20.90 3.40
C GLY A 170 7.75 -21.17 1.96
N PHE A 171 7.92 -20.11 1.17
CA PHE A 171 8.45 -20.19 -0.19
C PHE A 171 9.28 -18.95 -0.53
N VAL A 172 10.27 -19.11 -1.40
CA VAL A 172 11.12 -18.01 -1.88
C VAL A 172 10.54 -17.44 -3.17
N VAL A 173 10.51 -16.11 -3.27
CA VAL A 173 10.06 -15.43 -4.49
C VAL A 173 11.28 -15.13 -5.36
N GLU A 174 11.47 -15.94 -6.39
CA GLU A 174 12.64 -15.86 -7.26
C GLU A 174 12.59 -14.64 -8.19
N SER A 175 13.76 -14.10 -8.51
CA SER A 175 13.87 -13.00 -9.48
C SER A 175 13.46 -13.45 -10.87
N GLY A 176 12.68 -12.61 -11.55
CA GLY A 176 12.26 -12.85 -12.93
C GLY A 176 10.75 -12.72 -13.10
N ALA A 177 10.26 -13.16 -14.26
CA ALA A 177 8.85 -13.10 -14.63
C ALA A 177 8.05 -14.26 -14.01
N HIS A 178 7.93 -14.28 -12.69
CA HIS A 178 7.17 -15.27 -11.93
C HIS A 178 5.84 -14.69 -11.42
N LEU A 179 4.74 -15.39 -11.68
CA LEU A 179 3.44 -15.14 -11.06
C LEU A 179 3.12 -16.28 -10.11
N TYR A 180 3.27 -16.02 -8.82
CA TYR A 180 2.94 -16.96 -7.77
C TYR A 180 1.45 -16.85 -7.41
N ASN A 181 0.80 -18.00 -7.27
CA ASN A 181 -0.52 -18.09 -6.66
C ASN A 181 -0.44 -18.91 -5.38
N VAL A 182 -1.05 -18.41 -4.33
CA VAL A 182 -1.14 -19.04 -3.02
C VAL A 182 -2.59 -19.46 -2.81
N VAL A 183 -2.81 -20.77 -2.73
CA VAL A 183 -4.10 -21.38 -2.47
C VAL A 183 -4.04 -22.11 -1.14
N VAL A 184 -5.00 -21.85 -0.26
CA VAL A 184 -5.21 -22.63 0.95
C VAL A 184 -6.58 -23.26 0.88
N THR A 185 -6.64 -24.58 1.04
CA THR A 185 -7.88 -25.33 1.14
C THR A 185 -8.00 -25.98 2.52
N ALA A 186 -9.23 -26.15 3.02
CA ALA A 186 -9.48 -26.70 4.34
C ALA A 186 -10.84 -27.39 4.46
N ASP A 187 -10.97 -28.30 5.44
CA ASP A 187 -12.27 -28.87 5.80
C ASP A 187 -13.16 -27.80 6.43
N THR A 188 -14.28 -27.49 5.79
CA THR A 188 -15.29 -26.52 6.28
C THR A 188 -16.59 -27.19 6.69
N GLY A 189 -16.71 -28.51 6.53
CA GLY A 189 -17.92 -29.30 6.78
C GLY A 189 -18.49 -30.02 5.54
N GLY A 190 -17.86 -29.85 4.37
CA GLY A 190 -18.17 -30.59 3.14
C GLY A 190 -17.38 -31.91 3.00
N VAL A 191 -17.64 -32.64 1.90
CA VAL A 191 -16.93 -33.88 1.53
C VAL A 191 -15.56 -33.59 0.91
N GLU A 192 -15.41 -32.41 0.30
CA GLU A 192 -14.18 -31.92 -0.31
C GLU A 192 -13.62 -30.74 0.49
N LEU A 193 -12.33 -30.44 0.29
CA LEU A 193 -11.70 -29.25 0.87
C LEU A 193 -12.20 -27.99 0.16
N ASP A 194 -12.68 -27.02 0.93
CA ASP A 194 -13.04 -25.70 0.41
C ASP A 194 -11.82 -24.81 0.27
N THR A 195 -11.80 -23.95 -0.76
CA THR A 195 -10.79 -22.91 -0.89
C THR A 195 -11.07 -21.76 0.07
N VAL A 196 -10.18 -21.54 1.03
CA VAL A 196 -10.28 -20.46 2.03
C VAL A 196 -9.37 -19.27 1.74
N ILE A 197 -8.30 -19.47 0.97
CA ILE A 197 -7.44 -18.41 0.41
C ILE A 197 -7.16 -18.72 -1.06
N ASN A 198 -7.18 -17.69 -1.89
CA ASN A 198 -6.84 -17.75 -3.31
C ASN A 198 -6.20 -16.43 -3.75
N ASN A 199 -5.00 -16.16 -3.24
CA ASN A 199 -4.25 -14.94 -3.56
C ASN A 199 -3.36 -15.19 -4.77
N ARG A 200 -3.49 -14.37 -5.80
CA ARG A 200 -2.92 -14.61 -7.12
C ARG A 200 -1.94 -13.53 -7.53
N ASN A 201 -1.16 -13.84 -8.55
CA ASN A 201 -0.30 -12.89 -9.25
C ASN A 201 0.69 -12.17 -8.33
N ILE A 202 1.15 -12.85 -7.28
CA ILE A 202 2.23 -12.36 -6.42
C ILE A 202 3.52 -12.44 -7.23
N THR A 203 4.35 -11.42 -7.14
CA THR A 203 5.61 -11.35 -7.88
C THR A 203 6.66 -10.59 -7.09
N CYS A 204 7.88 -10.48 -7.58
CA CYS A 204 8.92 -9.69 -6.93
C CYS A 204 9.50 -8.66 -7.89
N GLY A 205 10.02 -7.56 -7.35
CA GLY A 205 10.72 -6.59 -8.18
C GLY A 205 10.89 -5.23 -7.52
N GLU A 206 11.00 -4.22 -8.38
CA GLU A 206 11.42 -2.89 -7.99
C GLU A 206 10.24 -1.95 -7.74
N VAL A 207 10.41 -1.03 -6.79
CA VAL A 207 9.42 0.02 -6.50
C VAL A 207 9.92 1.36 -7.01
N ILE A 208 9.07 2.04 -7.77
CA ILE A 208 9.37 3.32 -8.41
C ILE A 208 8.34 4.34 -7.94
N ALA A 209 8.81 5.51 -7.52
CA ALA A 209 7.95 6.67 -7.30
C ALA A 209 7.86 7.49 -8.58
N ILE A 210 6.66 7.95 -8.89
CA ILE A 210 6.44 8.99 -9.90
C ILE A 210 5.66 10.09 -9.18
N THR A 211 6.10 11.32 -9.35
CA THR A 211 5.48 12.50 -8.74
C THR A 211 5.27 13.53 -9.84
N ASP A 212 4.00 13.88 -10.03
CA ASP A 212 3.45 14.75 -11.08
C ASP A 212 3.37 14.20 -12.52
N ASN A 213 2.96 15.04 -13.47
CA ASN A 213 2.15 14.78 -14.66
C ASN A 213 2.95 14.86 -15.97
N PRO A 214 3.70 13.82 -16.36
CA PRO A 214 4.14 13.68 -17.75
C PRO A 214 3.18 12.80 -18.56
N ILE A 215 1.84 12.82 -18.36
CA ILE A 215 1.11 11.61 -18.78
C ILE A 215 -0.26 11.69 -19.44
N ARG A 216 -0.84 12.88 -19.61
CA ARG A 216 -2.00 13.01 -20.50
C ARG A 216 -1.65 13.26 -21.97
N SER A 217 -0.39 13.60 -22.29
CA SER A 217 0.04 13.95 -23.67
C SER A 217 0.92 12.91 -24.36
N LEU A 218 1.42 11.89 -23.64
CA LEU A 218 2.21 10.77 -24.17
C LEU A 218 1.43 9.45 -24.18
N VAL A 219 0.10 9.54 -24.33
CA VAL A 219 -0.83 8.42 -24.14
C VAL A 219 -0.58 7.32 -25.17
N ARG A 220 0.27 6.37 -24.81
CA ARG A 220 0.11 5.00 -25.29
C ARG A 220 -0.95 4.36 -24.40
N ARG A 221 -2.05 3.92 -25.02
CA ARG A 221 -3.09 3.12 -24.35
C ARG A 221 -2.61 1.67 -24.26
N ASP A 222 -1.48 1.48 -23.62
CA ASP A 222 -0.92 0.16 -23.44
C ASP A 222 -1.77 -0.60 -22.42
N SER A 223 -2.05 -1.87 -22.69
CA SER A 223 -2.58 -2.76 -21.68
C SER A 223 -1.53 -3.01 -20.60
N PRO A 224 -1.90 -3.10 -19.32
CA PRO A 224 -0.95 -3.41 -18.28
C PRO A 224 -0.39 -4.82 -18.49
N SER A 225 0.94 -4.95 -18.41
CA SER A 225 1.58 -6.26 -18.26
C SER A 225 1.04 -6.97 -17.01
N PRO A 226 0.96 -8.32 -17.02
CA PRO A 226 0.67 -9.11 -15.81
C PRO A 226 1.64 -8.85 -14.65
N PHE A 227 2.75 -8.15 -14.86
CA PHE A 227 3.78 -7.81 -13.88
C PHE A 227 3.77 -6.33 -13.44
N SER A 228 2.86 -5.52 -13.98
CA SER A 228 2.71 -4.10 -13.62
C SER A 228 1.82 -3.96 -12.38
N ARG A 229 2.35 -3.32 -11.34
CA ARG A 229 1.65 -3.12 -10.06
C ARG A 229 1.57 -1.64 -9.67
N THR A 230 0.57 -1.33 -8.86
CA THR A 230 0.48 -0.11 -8.06
C THR A 230 -0.07 -0.47 -6.68
N TYR A 231 -0.06 0.49 -5.77
CA TYR A 231 -0.58 0.32 -4.41
C TYR A 231 -1.53 1.46 -4.06
N GLY A 232 -2.72 1.10 -3.60
CA GLY A 232 -3.82 2.03 -3.33
C GLY A 232 -4.27 2.82 -4.57
N GLY A 233 -5.17 3.77 -4.36
CA GLY A 233 -5.64 4.73 -5.35
C GLY A 233 -4.82 6.02 -5.33
N ASN A 234 -4.55 6.58 -6.50
CA ASN A 234 -3.88 7.88 -6.62
C ASN A 234 -4.76 8.99 -6.01
N PHE A 235 -4.17 9.84 -5.16
CA PHE A 235 -4.83 10.93 -4.44
C PHE A 235 -6.17 10.52 -3.80
N SER A 236 -6.14 9.41 -3.06
CA SER A 236 -7.27 8.87 -2.31
C SER A 236 -7.24 9.36 -0.86
N SER A 237 -8.40 9.77 -0.35
CA SER A 237 -8.60 10.07 1.08
C SER A 237 -9.00 8.84 1.90
N GLN A 238 -9.24 7.70 1.23
CA GLN A 238 -9.70 6.48 1.88
C GLN A 238 -8.53 5.73 2.52
N ARG A 239 -8.51 5.67 3.87
CA ARG A 239 -7.48 4.97 4.64
C ARG A 239 -7.43 3.47 4.37
N ALA A 240 -8.58 2.87 4.07
CA ALA A 240 -8.69 1.44 3.77
C ALA A 240 -8.17 1.06 2.36
N ASP A 241 -7.75 2.04 1.55
CA ASP A 241 -7.25 1.80 0.20
C ASP A 241 -5.78 1.36 0.21
N THR A 242 -5.54 0.18 0.79
CA THR A 242 -4.21 -0.38 1.11
C THR A 242 -3.99 -1.71 0.39
N LEU A 243 -4.51 -1.84 -0.83
CA LEU A 243 -4.39 -3.05 -1.64
C LEU A 243 -3.45 -2.84 -2.83
N TYR A 244 -2.73 -3.90 -3.20
CA TYR A 244 -2.03 -3.98 -4.48
C TYR A 244 -3.05 -4.08 -5.62
N LYS A 245 -2.78 -3.36 -6.72
CA LYS A 245 -3.65 -3.32 -7.89
C LYS A 245 -2.82 -3.47 -9.16
N ALA A 246 -3.46 -3.93 -10.23
CA ALA A 246 -2.89 -3.79 -11.56
C ALA A 246 -2.83 -2.29 -11.92
N SER A 247 -1.72 -1.85 -12.46
CA SER A 247 -1.57 -0.47 -12.92
C SER A 247 -2.55 -0.13 -14.04
N SER A 248 -3.03 1.10 -14.09
CA SER A 248 -3.77 1.66 -15.24
C SER A 248 -3.08 2.90 -15.80
N ALA A 249 -3.11 3.06 -17.13
CA ALA A 249 -2.59 4.24 -17.80
C ALA A 249 -3.49 5.48 -17.63
N GLU A 250 -4.80 5.27 -17.50
CA GLU A 250 -5.79 6.34 -17.50
C GLU A 250 -6.77 6.19 -16.33
N GLY A 251 -7.18 7.32 -15.78
CA GLY A 251 -8.26 7.46 -14.80
C GLY A 251 -8.16 8.77 -14.03
N THR A 252 -9.24 9.15 -13.36
CA THR A 252 -9.30 10.28 -12.42
C THR A 252 -9.09 9.77 -10.99
N GLY A 253 -8.77 10.67 -10.05
CA GLY A 253 -8.40 10.35 -8.66
C GLY A 253 -9.20 9.21 -8.01
N GLY A 254 -8.52 8.43 -7.16
CA GLY A 254 -9.04 7.24 -6.48
C GLY A 254 -8.79 5.91 -7.21
N GLY A 255 -8.38 5.94 -8.48
CA GLY A 255 -8.08 4.73 -9.28
C GLY A 255 -6.63 4.24 -9.19
N ALA A 256 -6.33 3.08 -9.78
CA ALA A 256 -5.01 2.45 -9.86
C ALA A 256 -4.05 3.13 -10.87
N ASN A 257 -4.20 4.46 -11.02
CA ASN A 257 -3.67 5.21 -12.15
C ASN A 257 -2.20 5.56 -11.91
N VAL A 258 -1.33 5.08 -12.80
CA VAL A 258 0.11 5.40 -12.83
C VAL A 258 0.47 6.31 -14.02
N GLY A 259 -0.51 6.61 -14.87
CA GLY A 259 -0.35 7.35 -16.13
C GLY A 259 0.23 6.48 -17.25
N GLY A 260 -0.07 6.83 -18.52
CA GLY A 260 0.49 6.23 -19.74
C GLY A 260 2.01 5.98 -19.75
N TRP A 261 2.87 7.00 -19.57
CA TRP A 261 4.31 6.89 -19.38
C TRP A 261 4.71 5.98 -18.22
N GLY A 262 4.06 6.10 -17.06
CA GLY A 262 4.30 5.20 -15.93
C GLY A 262 4.05 3.76 -16.32
N LEU A 263 2.93 3.48 -16.98
CA LEU A 263 2.60 2.14 -17.46
C LEU A 263 3.54 1.66 -18.57
N TYR A 264 3.86 2.52 -19.53
CA TYR A 264 4.83 2.25 -20.59
C TYR A 264 6.20 1.88 -20.00
N MET A 265 6.66 2.62 -19.00
CA MET A 265 7.90 2.34 -18.29
C MET A 265 7.83 0.97 -17.60
N GLN A 266 6.75 0.66 -16.87
CA GLN A 266 6.61 -0.66 -16.25
C GLN A 266 6.67 -1.78 -17.28
N ASN A 267 5.93 -1.65 -18.39
CA ASN A 267 5.91 -2.61 -19.49
C ASN A 267 7.28 -2.75 -20.17
N ALA A 268 8.00 -1.64 -20.39
CA ALA A 268 9.32 -1.66 -20.98
C ALA A 268 10.38 -2.30 -20.07
N ILE A 269 10.28 -2.10 -18.74
CA ILE A 269 11.22 -2.71 -17.78
C ILE A 269 11.01 -4.23 -17.76
N ILE A 270 9.77 -4.71 -17.69
CA ILE A 270 9.54 -6.16 -17.73
C ILE A 270 9.95 -6.76 -19.09
N GLU A 271 9.67 -6.10 -20.21
CA GLU A 271 10.03 -6.58 -21.55
C GLU A 271 11.56 -6.66 -21.74
N LYS A 272 12.30 -5.65 -21.29
CA LYS A 272 13.74 -5.53 -21.57
C LYS A 272 14.63 -6.11 -20.49
N MET A 273 14.17 -6.09 -19.24
CA MET A 273 14.97 -6.46 -18.06
C MET A 273 14.40 -7.66 -17.31
N GLY A 274 13.24 -8.19 -17.71
CA GLY A 274 12.60 -9.31 -17.01
C GLY A 274 12.20 -9.01 -15.57
N THR A 275 12.08 -7.72 -15.21
CA THR A 275 11.87 -7.27 -13.83
C THR A 275 10.47 -6.68 -13.65
N PRO A 276 9.61 -7.30 -12.83
CA PRO A 276 8.35 -6.72 -12.41
C PRO A 276 8.54 -5.41 -11.66
N THR A 277 7.52 -4.54 -11.70
CA THR A 277 7.63 -3.22 -11.08
C THR A 277 6.32 -2.80 -10.42
N MET A 278 6.46 -2.05 -9.33
CA MET A 278 5.35 -1.32 -8.72
C MET A 278 5.62 0.18 -8.81
N VAL A 279 4.66 0.92 -9.36
CA VAL A 279 4.71 2.37 -9.40
C VAL A 279 3.76 2.95 -8.36
N ILE A 280 4.26 3.80 -7.47
CA ILE A 280 3.44 4.59 -6.55
C ILE A 280 3.38 6.03 -7.07
N ASN A 281 2.32 6.32 -7.82
CA ASN A 281 2.11 7.61 -8.47
C ASN A 281 1.52 8.65 -7.50
N GLY A 282 2.26 9.73 -7.22
CA GLY A 282 1.82 10.92 -6.46
C GLY A 282 1.42 12.12 -7.33
N GLY A 283 1.39 11.99 -8.66
CA GLY A 283 0.99 13.06 -9.55
C GLY A 283 -0.52 13.29 -9.60
N VAL A 284 -0.90 14.57 -9.74
CA VAL A 284 -2.29 15.02 -9.91
C VAL A 284 -2.32 16.12 -10.96
N GLY A 285 -3.06 15.90 -12.06
CA GLY A 285 -3.06 16.83 -13.19
C GLY A 285 -3.60 18.22 -12.83
N GLY A 286 -3.01 19.26 -13.44
CA GLY A 286 -3.45 20.65 -13.29
C GLY A 286 -3.09 21.30 -11.96
N THR A 287 -2.10 20.76 -11.24
CA THR A 287 -1.69 21.24 -9.92
C THR A 287 -0.36 21.98 -9.98
N SER A 288 -0.21 23.03 -9.16
CA SER A 288 1.03 23.77 -9.01
C SER A 288 1.98 23.07 -8.03
N ILE A 289 3.28 23.38 -8.08
CA ILE A 289 4.26 22.76 -7.17
C ILE A 289 3.94 23.00 -5.68
N GLN A 290 3.31 24.11 -5.33
CA GLN A 290 2.91 24.42 -3.95
C GLN A 290 1.92 23.38 -3.39
N GLN A 291 1.06 22.81 -4.24
CA GLN A 291 0.09 21.80 -3.83
C GLN A 291 0.73 20.42 -3.58
N HIS A 292 1.95 20.21 -4.07
CA HIS A 292 2.75 19.01 -3.84
C HIS A 292 3.64 19.08 -2.61
N LEU A 293 3.73 20.24 -1.94
CA LEU A 293 4.48 20.36 -0.69
C LEU A 293 3.81 19.54 0.44
N PRO A 294 4.60 19.00 1.38
CA PRO A 294 4.05 18.35 2.56
C PRO A 294 3.23 19.35 3.39
N ASP A 295 2.15 18.86 4.00
CA ASP A 295 1.46 19.59 5.06
C ASP A 295 2.41 19.71 6.27
N PRO A 296 2.66 20.94 6.75
CA PRO A 296 3.62 21.20 7.83
C PRO A 296 3.19 20.62 9.19
N ASN A 297 1.88 20.41 9.39
CA ASN A 297 1.33 19.90 10.65
C ASN A 297 1.13 18.38 10.60
N ASN A 298 0.90 17.81 9.41
CA ASN A 298 0.69 16.39 9.23
C ASN A 298 1.08 15.91 7.83
N ARG A 299 2.32 15.42 7.68
CA ARG A 299 2.83 14.91 6.39
C ARG A 299 2.04 13.74 5.81
N LEU A 300 1.21 13.05 6.60
CA LEU A 300 0.32 11.96 6.16
C LEU A 300 -1.14 12.41 6.00
N ASN A 301 -1.38 13.72 5.88
CA ASN A 301 -2.70 14.26 5.61
C ASN A 301 -3.20 13.79 4.23
N LEU A 302 -4.13 12.85 4.23
CA LEU A 302 -4.70 12.24 3.03
C LEU A 302 -5.49 13.20 2.15
N SER A 303 -5.86 14.38 2.66
CA SER A 303 -6.48 15.45 1.87
C SER A 303 -5.46 16.25 1.06
N THR A 304 -4.16 16.00 1.24
CA THR A 304 -3.07 16.62 0.45
C THR A 304 -2.44 15.62 -0.52
N ILE A 305 -1.90 16.13 -1.62
CA ILE A 305 -1.27 15.29 -2.66
C ILE A 305 -0.09 14.54 -2.07
N TYR A 306 0.78 15.26 -1.36
CA TYR A 306 1.96 14.69 -0.70
C TYR A 306 1.57 13.64 0.34
N GLY A 307 0.61 13.95 1.21
CA GLY A 307 0.25 13.04 2.29
C GLY A 307 -0.48 11.79 1.83
N SER A 308 -1.35 11.88 0.83
CA SER A 308 -1.96 10.70 0.20
C SER A 308 -0.94 9.81 -0.52
N TRP A 309 0.07 10.40 -1.15
CA TRP A 309 1.18 9.65 -1.74
C TRP A 309 2.07 8.99 -0.69
N LEU A 310 2.58 9.76 0.27
CA LEU A 310 3.46 9.25 1.32
C LEU A 310 2.78 8.17 2.15
N TYR A 311 1.48 8.30 2.44
CA TYR A 311 0.71 7.26 3.09
C TYR A 311 0.78 5.93 2.34
N ARG A 312 0.57 5.92 1.01
CA ARG A 312 0.65 4.68 0.21
C ARG A 312 2.08 4.13 0.13
N VAL A 313 3.09 4.99 0.09
CA VAL A 313 4.51 4.57 0.18
C VAL A 313 4.77 3.82 1.49
N ILE A 314 4.25 4.32 2.61
CA ILE A 314 4.42 3.69 3.93
C ILE A 314 3.59 2.41 4.05
N GLN A 315 2.30 2.46 3.71
CA GLN A 315 1.39 1.32 3.86
C GLN A 315 1.79 0.13 2.97
N SER A 316 2.37 0.40 1.80
CA SER A 316 2.94 -0.66 0.94
C SER A 316 4.22 -1.30 1.48
N GLY A 317 4.77 -0.81 2.60
CA GLY A 317 6.08 -1.23 3.12
C GLY A 317 7.24 -0.88 2.17
N SER A 318 7.06 0.11 1.30
CA SER A 318 8.01 0.41 0.23
C SER A 318 8.87 1.64 0.45
N LYS A 319 8.75 2.31 1.60
CA LYS A 319 9.54 3.48 1.98
C LYS A 319 11.05 3.29 1.71
N ASP A 320 11.58 2.15 2.14
CA ASP A 320 13.02 1.82 1.98
C ASP A 320 13.33 1.03 0.70
N ARG A 321 12.37 0.91 -0.22
CA ARG A 321 12.50 0.20 -1.49
C ARG A 321 12.57 1.13 -2.70
N ILE A 322 12.10 2.37 -2.54
CA ILE A 322 12.09 3.35 -3.62
C ILE A 322 13.51 3.87 -3.84
N ARG A 323 14.10 3.50 -4.98
CA ARG A 323 15.42 3.98 -5.42
C ARG A 323 15.34 5.08 -6.46
N TRP A 324 14.23 5.12 -7.20
CA TRP A 324 13.98 6.07 -8.27
C TRP A 324 12.69 6.82 -8.01
N LEU A 325 12.79 8.15 -8.06
CA LEU A 325 11.65 9.06 -8.05
C LEU A 325 11.75 9.94 -9.30
N PHE A 326 10.71 9.91 -10.13
CA PHE A 326 10.62 10.73 -11.32
C PHE A 326 9.68 11.91 -11.05
N TRP A 327 10.21 13.13 -11.14
CA TRP A 327 9.44 14.37 -11.05
C TRP A 327 9.31 15.01 -12.42
N TYR A 328 8.08 15.36 -12.80
CA TYR A 328 7.82 16.17 -13.98
C TYR A 328 6.54 16.99 -13.78
N GLN A 329 6.73 18.30 -13.58
CA GLN A 329 5.68 19.29 -13.33
C GLN A 329 6.19 20.66 -13.77
N GLY A 330 5.27 21.60 -13.93
CA GLY A 330 5.55 23.04 -14.01
C GLY A 330 4.55 23.80 -14.86
N GLU A 331 3.73 23.08 -15.63
CA GLU A 331 2.76 23.63 -16.58
C GLU A 331 1.69 24.49 -15.90
N SER A 332 1.39 24.22 -14.64
CA SER A 332 0.38 24.97 -13.86
C SER A 332 0.97 26.09 -13.00
N ASN A 333 2.27 26.36 -13.10
CA ASN A 333 2.91 27.47 -12.40
C ASN A 333 2.96 28.72 -13.29
N SER A 334 2.54 29.87 -12.74
CA SER A 334 2.29 31.11 -13.49
C SER A 334 3.56 31.88 -13.87
N GLY A 335 4.73 31.43 -13.42
CA GLY A 335 6.03 32.06 -13.67
C GLY A 335 6.37 33.24 -12.75
N ALA A 336 5.46 33.68 -11.88
CA ALA A 336 5.74 34.58 -10.77
C ALA A 336 6.24 33.83 -9.51
N ASP A 337 6.05 32.50 -9.48
CA ASP A 337 6.50 31.63 -8.40
C ASP A 337 8.01 31.44 -8.42
N ASP A 338 8.65 31.40 -7.24
CA ASP A 338 10.02 30.89 -7.13
C ASP A 338 10.02 29.36 -7.20
N TYR A 339 9.84 28.85 -8.41
CA TYR A 339 9.78 27.42 -8.68
C TYR A 339 11.03 26.68 -8.20
N THR A 340 12.20 27.33 -8.26
CA THR A 340 13.47 26.71 -7.86
C THR A 340 13.48 26.49 -6.35
N ALA A 341 13.13 27.51 -5.57
CA ALA A 341 13.05 27.39 -4.11
C ALA A 341 11.98 26.38 -3.66
N LEU A 342 10.82 26.36 -4.34
CA LEU A 342 9.74 25.41 -4.04
C LEU A 342 10.15 23.97 -4.38
N PHE A 343 10.88 23.77 -5.48
CA PHE A 343 11.43 22.46 -5.84
C PHE A 343 12.49 21.99 -4.85
N ASP A 344 13.37 22.89 -4.39
CA ASP A 344 14.34 22.56 -3.35
C ASP A 344 13.66 22.12 -2.04
N GLN A 345 12.57 22.79 -1.64
CA GLN A 345 11.76 22.39 -0.48
C GLN A 345 11.15 21.00 -0.67
N LEU A 346 10.52 20.75 -1.81
CA LEU A 346 9.89 19.48 -2.13
C LEU A 346 10.91 18.33 -2.19
N ARG A 347 12.08 18.58 -2.80
CA ARG A 347 13.19 17.62 -2.83
C ARG A 347 13.67 17.27 -1.43
N ASN A 348 13.87 18.28 -0.58
CA ASN A 348 14.33 18.04 0.78
C ASN A 348 13.28 17.24 1.58
N ALA A 349 12.00 17.49 1.35
CA ALA A 349 10.92 16.70 1.94
C ALA A 349 10.98 15.22 1.50
N TRP A 350 11.22 14.93 0.21
CA TRP A 350 11.41 13.55 -0.24
C TRP A 350 12.65 12.90 0.36
N LEU A 351 13.76 13.61 0.48
CA LEU A 351 14.99 13.08 1.08
C LEU A 351 14.83 12.78 2.59
N GLU A 352 14.01 13.57 3.29
CA GLU A 352 13.63 13.32 4.68
C GLU A 352 12.78 12.04 4.81
N ASP A 353 11.85 11.82 3.88
CA ASP A 353 10.91 10.70 3.93
C ASP A 353 11.42 9.41 3.24
N LEU A 354 12.41 9.48 2.35
CA LEU A 354 12.95 8.35 1.58
C LEU A 354 14.46 8.20 1.84
N PRO A 355 14.87 7.47 2.91
CA PRO A 355 16.21 7.58 3.50
C PRO A 355 17.40 7.06 2.65
N ILE A 356 17.21 6.66 1.38
CA ILE A 356 18.27 6.04 0.55
C ILE A 356 18.21 6.47 -0.94
N CYS A 357 17.38 7.46 -1.30
CA CYS A 357 17.07 7.67 -2.72
C CYS A 357 18.27 8.26 -3.50
N SER A 358 18.76 7.54 -4.51
CA SER A 358 19.59 8.09 -5.58
C SER A 358 18.66 8.79 -6.58
N ILE A 359 18.21 10.00 -6.24
CA ILE A 359 17.16 10.66 -7.04
C ILE A 359 17.72 11.05 -8.41
N SER A 360 17.10 10.52 -9.48
CA SER A 360 17.44 10.82 -10.87
C SER A 360 16.33 11.71 -11.46
N TRP A 361 16.70 12.90 -11.93
CA TRP A 361 15.76 13.97 -12.29
C TRP A 361 15.56 14.12 -13.80
N LEU A 362 14.31 14.34 -14.24
CA LEU A 362 14.01 14.89 -15.56
C LEU A 362 13.11 16.12 -15.40
N CYS A 363 13.70 17.27 -15.09
CA CYS A 363 12.98 18.55 -15.12
C CYS A 363 12.95 19.10 -16.55
N ARG A 364 11.75 19.38 -17.08
CA ARG A 364 11.60 20.24 -18.26
C ARG A 364 10.53 21.28 -17.98
N TYR A 365 10.95 22.53 -17.89
CA TYR A 365 10.09 23.70 -17.89
C TYR A 365 9.65 23.97 -19.35
N VAL A 366 8.35 23.89 -19.65
CA VAL A 366 7.79 24.35 -20.91
C VAL A 366 7.05 25.65 -20.65
N ARG A 367 7.73 26.78 -20.86
CA ARG A 367 7.10 28.09 -20.93
C ARG A 367 6.84 28.43 -22.37
N ASP A 368 5.87 27.76 -22.97
CA ASP A 368 5.27 28.16 -24.23
C ASP A 368 3.84 27.61 -24.29
N VAL A 369 2.97 28.10 -23.40
CA VAL A 369 1.53 28.15 -23.69
C VAL A 369 0.95 29.43 -23.09
N VAL A 370 1.26 30.56 -23.72
CA VAL A 370 0.23 31.56 -23.95
C VAL A 370 0.09 31.70 -25.45
N GLY A 371 -0.85 30.92 -26.00
CA GLY A 371 -1.47 31.13 -27.30
C GLY A 371 -0.56 31.09 -28.53
N THR A 372 -0.40 29.92 -29.13
CA THR A 372 -0.61 29.75 -30.58
C THR A 372 -0.78 28.26 -30.85
N ASP A 373 -1.92 27.91 -31.47
CA ASP A 373 -2.01 26.76 -32.35
C ASP A 373 -0.75 26.65 -33.23
N ILE A 374 -0.36 25.44 -33.57
CA ILE A 374 0.73 25.15 -34.51
C ILE A 374 0.27 25.56 -35.92
N THR A 375 0.13 26.86 -36.18
CA THR A 375 0.13 27.48 -37.50
C THR A 375 0.57 28.94 -37.37
N ASN A 376 1.57 29.31 -38.18
CA ASN A 376 2.10 30.66 -38.46
C ASN A 376 3.19 31.29 -37.56
N SER A 377 4.38 31.27 -38.17
CA SER A 377 5.52 32.21 -38.16
C SER A 377 5.53 33.51 -37.35
N ALA A 378 6.73 33.75 -36.78
CA ALA A 378 7.48 35.01 -36.66
C ALA A 378 7.26 35.90 -35.43
N THR A 379 8.10 35.78 -34.39
CA THR A 379 9.28 36.64 -34.10
C THR A 379 9.81 36.39 -32.66
N PRO A 380 11.10 36.69 -32.36
CA PRO A 380 11.80 36.13 -31.20
C PRO A 380 12.05 37.17 -30.09
N SER A 381 11.64 36.89 -28.85
CA SER A 381 12.33 37.36 -27.64
C SER A 381 11.65 36.88 -26.35
N ALA A 382 12.27 35.96 -25.62
CA ALA A 382 12.24 35.90 -24.16
C ALA A 382 13.27 34.85 -23.69
N SER A 383 14.17 35.27 -22.81
CA SER A 383 15.28 34.49 -22.26
C SER A 383 14.83 33.16 -21.65
N SER A 384 15.35 32.05 -22.18
CA SER A 384 15.21 30.71 -21.62
C SER A 384 16.08 30.55 -20.37
N LYS A 385 15.46 30.22 -19.24
CA LYS A 385 16.15 29.55 -18.14
C LYS A 385 15.62 28.12 -18.09
N THR A 386 16.28 27.25 -18.84
CA THR A 386 16.11 25.80 -18.73
C THR A 386 16.97 25.32 -17.56
N VAL A 387 16.37 24.80 -16.50
CA VAL A 387 17.11 24.01 -15.51
C VAL A 387 17.27 22.60 -16.09
N THR A 388 18.32 22.38 -16.88
CA THR A 388 18.76 21.04 -17.27
C THR A 388 19.78 20.56 -16.25
N GLN A 389 19.37 19.78 -15.26
CA GLN A 389 20.34 19.08 -14.41
C GLN A 389 20.79 17.81 -15.15
N ARG A 390 22.05 17.81 -15.57
CA ARG A 390 22.75 16.67 -16.16
C ARG A 390 23.05 15.66 -15.04
N LEU A 391 22.88 14.36 -15.34
CA LEU A 391 23.17 13.21 -14.47
C LEU A 391 24.39 13.45 -13.55
N LEU A 392 24.16 13.49 -12.25
CA LEU A 392 25.19 13.25 -11.25
C LEU A 392 24.91 11.86 -10.67
N SER A 393 25.58 10.85 -11.22
CA SER A 393 25.70 9.56 -10.57
C SER A 393 26.47 9.76 -9.27
N THR A 394 25.84 9.54 -8.12
CA THR A 394 26.60 9.21 -6.90
C THR A 394 27.25 7.85 -7.14
N PRO A 395 28.58 7.70 -7.02
CA PRO A 395 29.19 6.38 -7.10
C PRO A 395 28.63 5.49 -5.97
N PRO A 396 28.50 4.17 -6.18
CA PRO A 396 28.02 3.27 -5.14
C PRO A 396 28.92 3.38 -3.90
N PRO A 397 28.37 3.21 -2.68
CA PRO A 397 29.19 3.13 -1.48
C PRO A 397 30.18 1.98 -1.65
N ALA A 398 31.46 2.24 -1.35
CA ALA A 398 32.50 1.25 -1.41
C ALA A 398 32.06 0.00 -0.63
N SER A 399 32.14 -1.17 -1.28
CA SER A 399 31.91 -2.45 -0.61
C SER A 399 32.74 -2.53 0.66
N PRO A 400 32.21 -3.07 1.78
CA PRO A 400 33.02 -3.28 2.97
C PRO A 400 34.21 -4.14 2.57
N SER A 401 35.40 -3.58 2.77
CA SER A 401 36.67 -4.20 2.47
C SER A 401 36.67 -5.59 3.09
N THR A 402 36.91 -6.60 2.26
CA THR A 402 37.30 -7.93 2.68
C THR A 402 38.41 -7.75 3.72
N MET A 403 38.23 -8.29 4.92
CA MET A 403 39.34 -8.47 5.85
C MET A 403 40.42 -9.27 5.13
N ALA A 404 41.48 -8.58 4.73
CA ALA A 404 42.69 -9.21 4.23
C ALA A 404 43.32 -9.96 5.41
N VAL A 405 43.19 -11.29 5.38
CA VAL A 405 44.07 -12.19 6.09
C VAL A 405 45.47 -11.97 5.50
N THR A 406 46.35 -11.32 6.25
CA THR A 406 47.77 -11.24 5.93
C THR A 406 48.41 -12.61 6.15
N THR A 407 48.50 -13.40 5.08
CA THR A 407 49.48 -14.48 4.97
C THR A 407 50.79 -13.90 4.42
N ALA A 408 51.89 -14.18 5.11
CA ALA A 408 53.23 -13.77 4.74
C ALA A 408 53.69 -14.43 3.42
N PRO A 409 54.48 -13.74 2.57
CA PRO A 409 55.00 -14.33 1.36
C PRO A 409 56.25 -15.18 1.64
N THR A 410 56.22 -16.43 1.17
CA THR A 410 57.39 -17.28 0.99
C THR A 410 58.03 -16.97 -0.36
N ASP A 411 59.21 -16.34 -0.34
CA ASP A 411 60.13 -16.29 -1.48
C ASP A 411 61.17 -17.41 -1.34
N ILE A 412 61.27 -18.26 -2.37
CA ILE A 412 62.32 -19.26 -2.56
C ILE A 412 63.01 -18.96 -3.88
N SER A 413 64.32 -18.69 -3.86
CA SER A 413 65.30 -18.93 -4.95
C SER A 413 66.74 -18.55 -4.51
N PRO A 414 67.83 -19.09 -5.12
CA PRO A 414 68.77 -19.94 -4.39
C PRO A 414 70.26 -19.50 -4.36
N SER A 415 71.03 -20.25 -3.55
CA SER A 415 72.48 -20.53 -3.59
C SER A 415 73.50 -19.44 -3.16
N ALA A 416 74.23 -19.69 -2.06
CA ALA A 416 75.60 -20.26 -2.06
C ALA A 416 76.41 -19.88 -0.79
N ASN A 417 77.01 -20.92 -0.18
CA ASN A 417 78.27 -20.97 0.57
C ASN A 417 78.46 -20.30 1.96
N ASN A 418 78.55 -21.21 2.94
CA ASN A 418 79.72 -21.54 3.77
C ASN A 418 79.75 -21.20 5.27
N SER A 419 80.07 -22.26 6.03
CA SER A 419 80.66 -22.33 7.39
C SER A 419 79.77 -21.88 8.55
N SER A 420 79.64 -22.59 9.68
CA SER A 420 80.38 -23.70 10.27
C SER A 420 79.57 -24.27 11.46
N THR A 421 79.73 -25.59 11.72
CA THR A 421 79.77 -26.28 13.04
C THR A 421 78.80 -25.83 14.16
N SER A 422 78.04 -26.66 14.87
CA SER A 422 78.29 -28.05 15.31
C SER A 422 77.07 -28.61 16.05
N THR A 423 76.84 -29.91 15.85
CA THR A 423 76.47 -30.96 16.83
C THR A 423 75.19 -30.90 17.68
N ALA A 424 74.42 -31.99 17.51
CA ALA A 424 73.92 -32.92 18.52
C ALA A 424 72.43 -32.88 18.90
N SER A 425 71.71 -33.77 18.19
CA SER A 425 70.90 -34.88 18.72
C SER A 425 69.55 -34.65 19.45
N PRO A 426 68.62 -35.63 19.33
CA PRO A 426 67.18 -35.41 19.48
C PRO A 426 66.57 -36.19 20.65
N SER A 427 65.35 -35.83 21.08
CA SER A 427 64.36 -36.79 21.56
C SER A 427 63.03 -36.12 21.93
N SER A 428 61.93 -36.67 21.39
CA SER A 428 60.62 -36.98 22.03
C SER A 428 59.95 -35.87 22.88
N VAL A 429 58.68 -35.52 22.72
CA VAL A 429 57.43 -36.29 22.51
C VAL A 429 56.43 -35.37 21.82
#